data_AF-A0A7W0G7M5-F1
#
_entry.id   AF-A0A7W0G7M5-F1
#
_cell.length_a   1.000
_cell.length_b   1.000
_cell.length_c   1.000
_cell.angle_alpha   90.00
_cell.angle_beta   90.00
_cell.angle_gamma   90.00
#
_symmetry.space_group_name_H-M   'P 1'
#
loop_
_entity.id
_entity.type
_entity.pdbx_description
1 polymer ?
#
loop_
_entity_poly.entity_id
_entity_poly.type
_entity_poly.pdbx_seq_one_letter_code
_entity_poly.pdbx_strand_id
1 'polypeptide(L)'
;MRVDEIAPGLWRWTAPHPGWEPDPEPESPADWPREVGCVYYEASEAVVLIDPLVPPERDTFLEALDRDVERLGLPLAILLTVSWHERSAGELAARFGAAFAAPTGVVELPVPSAEETVYWLPERGTLVVGDVLIADGAGGLRVCPDSWLPEGTDPAAVRETLRPLLELPIERVLASHGAPVLVGGGVALELALDRVPAR
;
A
#
# COMPACT_ATOMS: atom_id res chain seq x y z
N MET A 1 9.95 -10.97 9.76
CA MET A 1 8.79 -10.18 9.27
C MET A 1 7.51 -10.47 10.06
N ARG A 2 6.52 -9.56 10.05
CA ARG A 2 5.15 -9.84 10.47
C ARG A 2 4.30 -10.13 9.22
N VAL A 3 3.51 -11.20 9.25
CA VAL A 3 2.62 -11.61 8.16
C VAL A 3 1.23 -11.83 8.74
N ASP A 4 0.22 -11.22 8.15
CA ASP A 4 -1.18 -11.33 8.57
C ASP A 4 -2.05 -11.73 7.36
N GLU A 5 -2.88 -12.76 7.50
CA GLU A 5 -3.98 -13.03 6.57
C GLU A 5 -5.10 -12.03 6.85
N ILE A 6 -5.41 -11.20 5.86
CA ILE A 6 -6.41 -10.14 5.99
C ILE A 6 -7.80 -10.67 5.63
N ALA A 7 -7.84 -11.49 4.58
CA ALA A 7 -8.98 -12.24 4.09
C ALA A 7 -8.47 -13.41 3.23
N PRO A 8 -9.29 -14.41 2.86
CA PRO A 8 -8.85 -15.49 2.00
C PRO A 8 -8.18 -14.99 0.71
N GLY A 9 -6.92 -15.38 0.49
CA GLY A 9 -6.12 -14.95 -0.65
C GLY A 9 -5.69 -13.48 -0.62
N LEU A 10 -5.82 -12.78 0.51
CA LEU A 10 -5.32 -11.41 0.71
C LEU A 10 -4.46 -11.37 1.97
N TRP A 11 -3.19 -11.06 1.79
CA TRP A 11 -2.19 -11.06 2.85
C TRP A 11 -1.47 -9.73 2.89
N ARG A 12 -1.05 -9.34 4.08
CA ARG A 12 -0.15 -8.21 4.31
C ARG A 12 1.07 -8.70 5.05
N TRP A 13 2.25 -8.26 4.63
CA TRP A 13 3.46 -8.39 5.44
C TRP A 13 4.14 -7.05 5.66
N THR A 14 4.98 -6.97 6.69
CA THR A 14 5.91 -5.85 6.87
C THR A 14 7.35 -6.31 6.82
N ALA A 15 8.22 -5.45 6.30
CA ALA A 15 9.65 -5.66 6.30
C ALA A 15 10.39 -4.35 6.64
N PRO A 16 11.58 -4.42 7.28
CA PRO A 16 12.38 -3.25 7.57
C PRO A 16 12.95 -2.66 6.27
N HIS A 17 12.56 -1.42 5.94
CA HIS A 17 13.04 -0.75 4.74
C HIS A 17 14.50 -0.30 4.92
N PRO A 18 15.40 -0.59 3.96
CA PRO A 18 16.83 -0.27 4.08
C PRO A 18 17.13 1.23 4.05
N GLY A 19 16.25 2.02 3.43
CA GLY A 19 16.36 3.49 3.38
C GLY A 19 15.78 4.23 4.60
N TRP A 20 15.42 3.51 5.67
CA TRP A 20 14.82 4.12 6.86
C TRP A 20 15.85 4.90 7.68
N GLU A 21 15.45 6.08 8.17
CA GLU A 21 16.26 6.92 9.05
C GLU A 21 15.79 6.80 10.51
N PRO A 22 16.71 6.59 11.47
CA PRO A 22 16.33 6.34 12.86
C PRO A 22 15.87 7.56 13.67
N ASP A 23 16.22 8.76 13.23
CA ASP A 23 15.90 10.03 13.92
C ASP A 23 15.62 11.14 12.89
N PRO A 24 14.56 11.00 12.07
CA PRO A 24 14.20 11.98 11.07
C PRO A 24 13.58 13.22 11.74
N GLU A 25 13.64 14.37 11.06
CA GLU A 25 12.87 15.53 11.49
C GLU A 25 11.37 15.17 11.50
N PRO A 26 10.62 15.46 12.58
CA PRO A 26 9.20 15.10 12.66
C PRO A 26 8.41 15.62 11.46
N GLU A 27 7.57 14.75 10.91
CA GLU A 27 6.76 14.98 9.72
C GLU A 27 7.54 15.26 8.42
N SER A 28 8.87 15.21 8.40
CA SER A 28 9.63 15.28 7.16
C SER A 28 9.36 14.06 6.26
N PRO A 29 9.67 14.11 4.95
CA PRO A 29 9.58 12.94 4.06
C PRO A 29 10.40 11.71 4.50
N ALA A 30 11.28 11.85 5.48
CA ALA A 30 12.02 10.74 6.09
C ALA A 30 11.32 10.17 7.34
N ASP A 31 10.28 10.83 7.88
CA ASP A 31 9.57 10.46 9.12
C ASP A 31 8.51 9.37 8.92
N TRP A 32 8.96 8.22 8.43
CA TRP A 32 8.13 7.04 8.25
C TRP A 32 8.68 5.85 9.04
N PRO A 33 7.83 4.88 9.45
CA PRO A 33 8.26 3.79 10.31
C PRO A 33 9.16 2.80 9.57
N ARG A 34 10.18 2.28 10.26
CA ARG A 34 11.11 1.26 9.72
C ARG A 34 10.42 0.10 9.01
N GLU A 35 9.33 -0.40 9.59
CA GLU A 35 8.54 -1.50 9.04
C GLU A 35 7.52 -0.96 8.03
N VAL A 36 7.71 -1.26 6.75
CA VAL A 36 6.80 -0.86 5.67
C VAL A 36 5.92 -2.02 5.23
N GLY A 37 4.65 -1.72 4.98
CA GLY A 37 3.64 -2.66 4.53
C GLY A 37 3.75 -3.01 3.06
N CYS A 38 3.53 -4.28 2.74
CA CYS A 38 3.44 -4.83 1.40
C CYS A 38 2.20 -5.71 1.31
N VAL A 39 1.60 -5.83 0.12
CA VAL A 39 0.36 -6.61 -0.07
C VAL A 39 0.59 -7.75 -1.06
N TYR A 40 0.03 -8.92 -0.74
CA TYR A 40 -0.09 -10.07 -1.62
C TYR A 40 -1.59 -10.34 -1.83
N TYR A 41 -2.01 -10.49 -3.08
CA TYR A 41 -3.41 -10.74 -3.44
C TYR A 41 -3.52 -11.81 -4.54
N GLU A 42 -4.30 -12.84 -4.28
CA GLU A 42 -4.68 -13.86 -5.27
C GLU A 42 -5.85 -13.31 -6.11
N ALA A 43 -5.54 -12.63 -7.20
CA ALA A 43 -6.53 -12.22 -8.19
C ALA A 43 -6.90 -13.40 -9.11
N SER A 44 -7.98 -13.28 -9.88
CA SER A 44 -8.44 -14.34 -10.78
C SER A 44 -7.45 -14.68 -11.90
N GLU A 45 -6.62 -13.71 -12.30
CA GLU A 45 -5.69 -13.84 -13.45
C GLU A 45 -4.21 -13.77 -13.06
N ALA A 46 -3.88 -13.38 -11.83
CA ALA A 46 -2.50 -13.24 -11.39
C ALA A 46 -2.35 -13.33 -9.86
N VAL A 47 -1.16 -13.71 -9.43
CA VAL A 47 -0.66 -13.37 -8.09
C VAL A 47 -0.21 -11.92 -8.12
N VAL A 48 -0.81 -11.05 -7.32
CA VAL A 48 -0.53 -9.61 -7.30
C VAL A 48 0.29 -9.26 -6.07
N LEU A 49 1.42 -8.60 -6.28
CA LEU A 49 2.19 -7.94 -5.23
C LEU A 49 2.05 -6.43 -5.36
N ILE A 50 1.79 -5.73 -4.26
CA ILE A 50 1.74 -4.27 -4.22
C ILE A 50 2.83 -3.76 -3.27
N ASP A 51 3.67 -2.87 -3.78
CA ASP A 51 4.87 -2.31 -3.13
C ASP A 51 5.78 -3.37 -2.46
N PRO A 52 6.18 -4.45 -3.15
CA PRO A 52 6.82 -5.58 -2.48
C PRO A 52 8.24 -5.26 -2.00
N LEU A 53 8.51 -5.58 -0.72
CA LEU A 53 9.84 -5.61 -0.14
C LEU A 53 10.17 -7.03 0.35
N VAL A 54 11.27 -7.59 -0.15
CA VAL A 54 11.79 -8.87 0.32
C VAL A 54 12.32 -8.70 1.74
N PRO A 55 11.85 -9.47 2.73
CA PRO A 55 12.27 -9.35 4.12
C PRO A 55 13.68 -9.93 4.34
N PRO A 56 14.32 -9.67 5.51
CA PRO A 56 15.58 -10.29 5.88
C PRO A 56 15.55 -11.83 5.85
N GLU A 57 14.40 -12.45 6.15
CA GLU A 57 14.16 -13.89 6.02
C GLU A 57 13.94 -14.31 4.54
N ARG A 58 14.88 -13.90 3.68
CA ARG A 58 14.79 -13.96 2.22
C ARG A 58 14.44 -15.33 1.67
N ASP A 59 15.21 -16.36 2.02
CA ASP A 59 15.05 -17.68 1.40
C ASP A 59 13.68 -18.28 1.73
N THR A 60 13.25 -18.18 2.98
CA THR A 60 11.91 -18.62 3.41
C THR A 60 10.79 -17.85 2.72
N PHE A 61 10.94 -16.54 2.52
CA PHE A 61 9.98 -15.72 1.79
C PHE A 61 9.88 -16.14 0.31
N LEU A 62 11.02 -16.30 -0.36
CA LEU A 62 11.05 -16.67 -1.78
C LEU A 62 10.52 -18.10 -2.00
N GLU A 63 10.86 -19.06 -1.13
CA GLU A 63 10.32 -20.42 -1.19
C GLU A 63 8.79 -20.46 -0.98
N ALA A 64 8.25 -19.60 -0.11
CA ALA A 64 6.81 -19.49 0.08
C ALA A 64 6.14 -18.89 -1.17
N LEU A 65 6.69 -17.82 -1.72
CA LEU A 65 6.16 -17.19 -2.92
C LEU A 65 6.25 -18.12 -4.15
N ASP A 66 7.35 -18.85 -4.32
CA ASP A 66 7.49 -19.87 -5.37
C ASP A 66 6.36 -20.91 -5.26
N ARG A 67 6.11 -21.42 -4.05
CA ARG A 67 5.05 -22.41 -3.78
C ARG A 67 3.67 -21.87 -4.13
N ASP A 68 3.40 -20.62 -3.81
CA ASP A 68 2.10 -19.99 -4.08
C ASP A 68 1.88 -19.74 -5.57
N VAL A 69 2.91 -19.25 -6.28
CA VAL A 69 2.87 -19.10 -7.74
C VAL A 69 2.67 -20.45 -8.43
N GLU A 70 3.40 -21.49 -7.99
CA GLU A 70 3.24 -22.86 -8.51
C GLU A 70 1.85 -23.43 -8.23
N ARG A 71 1.35 -23.29 -7.00
CA ARG A 71 0.02 -23.77 -6.58
C ARG A 71 -1.10 -23.15 -7.41
N LEU A 72 -1.01 -21.85 -7.68
CA LEU A 72 -2.04 -21.13 -8.44
C LEU A 72 -1.89 -21.33 -9.94
N GLY A 73 -0.67 -21.57 -10.43
CA GLY A 73 -0.39 -21.70 -11.86
C GLY A 73 -0.68 -20.41 -12.64
N LEU A 74 -0.64 -19.27 -11.96
CA LEU A 74 -0.91 -17.94 -12.50
C LEU A 74 0.38 -17.11 -12.63
N PRO A 75 0.45 -16.18 -13.59
CA PRO A 75 1.55 -15.22 -13.65
C PRO A 75 1.58 -14.32 -12.41
N LEU A 76 2.74 -13.70 -12.16
CA LEU A 76 2.88 -12.69 -11.13
C LEU A 76 2.77 -11.28 -11.74
N ALA A 77 2.02 -10.40 -11.08
CA ALA A 77 1.93 -8.98 -11.39
C ALA A 77 2.46 -8.16 -10.21
N ILE A 78 3.22 -7.10 -10.50
CA ILE A 78 3.72 -6.17 -9.50
C ILE A 78 3.13 -4.79 -9.76
N LEU A 79 2.57 -4.21 -8.71
CA LEU A 79 1.96 -2.88 -8.73
C LEU A 79 2.69 -2.00 -7.73
N LEU A 80 2.90 -0.74 -8.10
CA LEU A 80 3.51 0.27 -7.24
C LEU A 80 2.47 1.35 -6.98
N THR A 81 2.25 1.71 -5.73
CA THR A 81 1.39 2.86 -5.41
C THR A 81 2.09 4.14 -5.83
N VAL A 82 3.41 4.20 -5.65
CA VAL A 82 4.25 5.35 -6.04
C VAL A 82 5.62 4.88 -6.52
N SER A 83 6.27 5.66 -7.39
CA SER A 83 7.47 5.21 -8.10
C SER A 83 8.64 4.80 -7.18
N TRP A 84 8.84 5.51 -6.06
CA TRP A 84 9.90 5.18 -5.08
C TRP A 84 9.57 3.99 -4.17
N HIS A 85 8.37 3.40 -4.30
CA HIS A 85 8.06 2.10 -3.68
C HIS A 85 8.58 0.90 -4.49
N GLU A 86 9.47 1.12 -5.47
CA GLU A 86 10.08 0.04 -6.25
C GLU A 86 10.71 -1.05 -5.37
N ARG A 87 11.30 -0.71 -4.21
CA ARG A 87 11.73 -1.68 -3.18
C ARG A 87 12.43 -2.92 -3.79
N SER A 88 11.80 -4.09 -3.69
CA SER A 88 12.29 -5.35 -4.28
C SER A 88 11.57 -5.75 -5.57
N ALA A 89 10.71 -4.88 -6.13
CA ALA A 89 9.94 -5.13 -7.32
C ALA A 89 10.82 -5.55 -8.51
N GLY A 90 11.94 -4.86 -8.76
CA GLY A 90 12.85 -5.21 -9.84
C GLY A 90 13.45 -6.61 -9.70
N GLU A 91 13.79 -7.00 -8.47
CA GLU A 91 14.33 -8.33 -8.17
C GLU A 91 13.27 -9.42 -8.36
N LEU A 92 12.07 -9.21 -7.84
CA LEU A 92 10.96 -10.14 -7.94
C LEU A 92 10.46 -10.27 -9.39
N ALA A 93 10.43 -9.17 -10.14
CA ALA A 93 10.11 -9.19 -11.57
C ALA A 93 11.12 -10.03 -12.34
N ALA A 94 12.42 -9.89 -12.06
CA ALA A 94 13.46 -10.68 -12.69
C ALA A 94 13.35 -12.18 -12.35
N ARG A 95 12.98 -12.53 -11.11
CA ARG A 95 12.81 -13.93 -10.68
C ARG A 95 11.59 -14.60 -11.29
N PHE A 96 10.44 -13.91 -11.26
CA PHE A 96 9.14 -14.50 -11.60
C PHE A 96 8.67 -14.17 -13.03
N GLY A 97 9.42 -13.36 -13.79
CA GLY A 97 8.99 -12.86 -15.08
C GLY A 97 7.74 -11.98 -14.97
N ALA A 98 7.65 -11.20 -13.89
CA ALA A 98 6.43 -10.48 -13.54
C ALA A 98 6.16 -9.28 -14.47
N ALA A 99 4.88 -9.01 -14.69
CA ALA A 99 4.43 -7.80 -15.40
C ALA A 99 4.17 -6.64 -14.43
N PHE A 100 4.41 -5.42 -14.88
CA PHE A 100 4.04 -4.19 -14.17
C PHE A 100 2.71 -3.65 -14.70
N ALA A 101 1.63 -4.40 -14.49
CA ALA A 101 0.29 -4.04 -14.93
C ALA A 101 -0.77 -4.69 -14.04
N ALA A 102 -1.81 -3.95 -13.69
CA ALA A 102 -2.93 -4.48 -12.92
C ALA A 102 -3.69 -5.55 -13.73
N PRO A 103 -3.93 -6.75 -13.17
CA PRO A 103 -4.80 -7.74 -13.81
C PRO A 103 -6.27 -7.32 -13.73
N THR A 104 -7.14 -8.01 -14.47
CA THR A 104 -8.58 -7.80 -14.37
C THR A 104 -9.05 -7.96 -12.92
N GLY A 105 -9.91 -7.05 -12.46
CA GLY A 105 -10.44 -7.08 -11.10
C GLY A 105 -9.58 -6.35 -10.06
N VAL A 106 -8.43 -5.79 -10.44
CA VAL A 106 -7.70 -4.79 -9.65
C VAL A 106 -7.89 -3.43 -10.31
N VAL A 107 -8.41 -2.45 -9.57
CA VAL A 107 -8.77 -1.14 -10.12
C VAL A 107 -7.74 -0.10 -9.69
N GLU A 108 -7.10 0.52 -10.68
CA GLU A 108 -6.17 1.64 -10.49
C GLU A 108 -6.96 2.94 -10.33
N LEU A 109 -6.73 3.65 -9.24
CA LEU A 109 -7.37 4.92 -8.90
C LEU A 109 -6.27 5.99 -8.75
N PRO A 110 -5.92 6.71 -9.83
CA PRO A 110 -4.88 7.73 -9.77
C PRO A 110 -5.25 8.86 -8.81
N VAL A 111 -4.26 9.33 -8.07
CA VAL A 111 -4.29 10.51 -7.19
C VAL A 111 -3.22 11.48 -7.69
N PRO A 112 -3.45 12.20 -8.81
CA PRO A 112 -2.40 12.99 -9.46
C PRO A 112 -1.80 14.09 -8.58
N SER A 113 -2.58 14.60 -7.62
CA SER A 113 -2.15 15.61 -6.66
C SER A 113 -1.05 15.14 -5.70
N ALA A 114 -0.86 13.82 -5.57
CA ALA A 114 0.18 13.21 -4.74
C ALA A 114 1.15 12.32 -5.55
N GLU A 115 1.06 12.33 -6.88
CA GLU A 115 1.83 11.44 -7.76
C GLU A 115 1.70 9.94 -7.41
N GLU A 116 0.54 9.56 -6.86
CA GLU A 116 0.26 8.21 -6.37
C GLU A 116 -0.88 7.56 -7.18
N THR A 117 -0.85 6.22 -7.28
CA THR A 117 -1.98 5.38 -7.67
C THR A 117 -2.44 4.57 -6.46
N VAL A 118 -3.70 4.72 -6.07
CA VAL A 118 -4.34 3.87 -5.08
C VAL A 118 -4.95 2.66 -5.78
N TYR A 119 -4.88 1.49 -5.17
CA TYR A 119 -5.49 0.28 -5.74
C TYR A 119 -6.74 -0.12 -4.97
N TRP A 120 -7.84 -0.28 -5.69
CA TRP A 120 -9.08 -0.84 -5.17
C TRP A 120 -9.20 -2.31 -5.56
N LEU A 121 -9.47 -3.16 -4.57
CA LEU A 121 -9.68 -4.61 -4.69
C LEU A 121 -11.17 -4.91 -4.39
N PRO A 122 -12.08 -4.83 -5.39
CA PRO A 122 -13.52 -4.92 -5.17
C PRO A 122 -13.94 -6.22 -4.48
N GLU A 123 -13.37 -7.36 -4.87
CA GLU A 123 -13.72 -8.67 -4.30
C GLU A 123 -13.33 -8.84 -2.82
N ARG A 124 -12.49 -7.94 -2.29
CA ARG A 124 -12.04 -7.98 -0.89
C ARG A 124 -12.50 -6.75 -0.10
N GLY A 125 -13.20 -5.82 -0.75
CA GLY A 125 -13.61 -4.57 -0.11
C GLY A 125 -12.41 -3.76 0.40
N THR A 126 -11.25 -3.84 -0.27
CA THR A 126 -9.97 -3.35 0.26
C THR A 126 -9.38 -2.26 -0.62
N LEU A 127 -9.04 -1.12 -0.03
CA LEU A 127 -8.12 -0.14 -0.61
C LEU A 127 -6.68 -0.43 -0.18
N VAL A 128 -5.73 -0.26 -1.09
CA VAL A 128 -4.29 -0.30 -0.82
C VAL A 128 -3.70 1.05 -1.19
N VAL A 129 -3.03 1.68 -0.23
CA VAL A 129 -2.53 3.07 -0.32
C VAL A 129 -1.05 3.13 0.04
N GLY A 130 -0.34 4.02 -0.65
CA GLY A 130 1.09 4.31 -0.47
C GLY A 130 1.32 5.33 0.63
N ASP A 131 1.59 6.55 0.21
CA ASP A 131 2.06 7.66 1.04
C ASP A 131 0.94 8.66 1.34
N VAL A 132 -0.03 8.84 0.43
CA VAL A 132 -1.08 9.86 0.56
C VAL A 132 -1.96 9.65 1.80
N LEU A 133 -2.11 8.40 2.24
CA LEU A 133 -2.85 8.01 3.45
C LEU A 133 -1.99 7.07 4.29
N ILE A 134 -1.76 7.45 5.55
CA ILE A 134 -0.95 6.70 6.50
C ILE A 134 -1.70 6.46 7.80
N ALA A 135 -1.22 5.50 8.60
CA ALA A 135 -1.80 5.25 9.91
C ALA A 135 -1.64 6.46 10.83
N ASP A 136 -2.66 6.74 11.65
CA ASP A 136 -2.63 7.85 12.60
C ASP A 136 -2.05 7.48 13.98
N GLY A 137 -1.64 6.23 14.18
CA GLY A 137 -1.15 5.70 15.45
C GLY A 137 -2.26 5.37 16.49
N ALA A 138 -3.51 5.69 16.20
CA ALA A 138 -4.69 5.45 17.04
C ALA A 138 -5.65 4.40 16.45
N GLY A 139 -5.23 3.68 15.41
CA GLY A 139 -6.02 2.65 14.73
C GLY A 139 -6.89 3.19 13.59
N GLY A 140 -6.70 4.46 13.20
CA GLY A 140 -7.35 5.09 12.06
C GLY A 140 -6.33 5.52 10.99
N LEU A 141 -6.79 6.40 10.11
CA LEU A 141 -6.01 6.98 9.02
C LEU A 141 -5.87 8.49 9.20
N ARG A 142 -4.85 9.03 8.56
CA ARG A 142 -4.69 10.46 8.29
C ARG A 142 -4.08 10.65 6.90
N VAL A 143 -4.33 11.81 6.29
CA VAL A 143 -3.52 12.26 5.15
C VAL A 143 -2.07 12.44 5.62
N CYS A 144 -1.09 12.16 4.76
CA CYS A 144 0.31 12.44 5.06
C CYS A 144 0.56 13.91 5.41
N PRO A 145 1.67 14.22 6.10
CA PRO A 145 2.08 15.60 6.29
C PRO A 145 2.27 16.34 4.96
N ASP A 146 1.99 17.64 4.95
CA ASP A 146 2.10 18.48 3.75
C ASP A 146 3.53 18.46 3.16
N SER A 147 4.55 18.30 4.00
CA SER A 147 5.96 18.16 3.63
C SER A 147 6.27 16.94 2.78
N TRP A 148 5.43 15.91 2.77
CA TRP A 148 5.59 14.72 1.93
C TRP A 148 5.06 14.93 0.51
N LEU A 149 4.20 15.94 0.33
CA LEU A 149 3.58 16.21 -0.96
C LEU A 149 4.58 16.84 -1.93
N PRO A 150 4.36 16.68 -3.25
CA PRO A 150 5.14 17.39 -4.25
C PRO A 150 5.17 18.90 -3.98
N GLU A 151 6.27 19.56 -4.32
CA GLU A 151 6.45 20.99 -4.06
C GLU A 151 5.33 21.81 -4.71
N GLY A 152 4.67 22.66 -3.90
CA GLY A 152 3.58 23.52 -4.36
C GLY A 152 2.21 22.85 -4.44
N THR A 153 2.08 21.58 -4.04
CA THR A 153 0.78 20.91 -3.91
C THR A 153 -0.06 21.56 -2.81
N ASP A 154 -1.33 21.85 -3.12
CA ASP A 154 -2.33 22.27 -2.14
C ASP A 154 -2.87 21.03 -1.38
N PRO A 155 -2.66 20.91 -0.06
CA PRO A 155 -3.18 19.80 0.74
C PRO A 155 -4.70 19.64 0.67
N ALA A 156 -5.44 20.74 0.43
CA ALA A 156 -6.89 20.66 0.23
C ALA A 156 -7.22 19.96 -1.09
N ALA A 157 -6.45 20.18 -2.15
CA ALA A 157 -6.65 19.52 -3.44
C ALA A 157 -6.40 18.00 -3.34
N VAL A 158 -5.44 17.56 -2.52
CA VAL A 158 -5.22 16.13 -2.21
C VAL A 158 -6.48 15.52 -1.60
N ARG A 159 -7.04 16.17 -0.57
CA ARG A 159 -8.29 15.70 0.07
C ARG A 159 -9.45 15.61 -0.90
N GLU A 160 -9.65 16.63 -1.73
CA GLU A 160 -10.70 16.63 -2.75
C GLU A 160 -10.50 15.52 -3.79
N THR A 161 -9.26 15.19 -4.14
CA THR A 161 -8.95 14.07 -5.05
C THR A 161 -9.31 12.72 -4.44
N LEU A 162 -9.20 12.57 -3.12
CA LEU A 162 -9.53 11.34 -2.39
C LEU A 162 -11.02 11.20 -2.06
N ARG A 163 -11.80 12.29 -2.02
CA ARG A 163 -13.24 12.25 -1.68
C ARG A 163 -14.07 11.28 -2.52
N PRO A 164 -13.88 11.14 -3.85
CA PRO A 164 -14.61 10.16 -4.66
C PRO A 164 -14.45 8.71 -4.21
N LEU A 165 -13.37 8.38 -3.48
CA LEU A 165 -13.18 7.04 -2.92
C LEU A 165 -14.24 6.68 -1.87
N LEU A 166 -14.89 7.65 -1.24
CA LEU A 166 -15.95 7.42 -0.24
C LEU A 166 -17.20 6.74 -0.81
N GLU A 167 -17.36 6.75 -2.14
CA GLU A 167 -18.45 6.05 -2.83
C GLU A 167 -18.20 4.53 -2.95
N LEU A 168 -16.98 4.07 -2.66
CA LEU A 168 -16.61 2.67 -2.68
C LEU A 168 -17.05 1.97 -1.38
N PRO A 169 -17.48 0.70 -1.42
CA PRO A 169 -17.84 -0.07 -0.23
C PRO A 169 -16.58 -0.56 0.52
N ILE A 170 -15.78 0.38 1.04
CA ILE A 170 -14.48 0.10 1.64
C ILE A 170 -14.65 -0.53 3.02
N GLU A 171 -14.30 -1.80 3.14
CA GLU A 171 -14.23 -2.51 4.41
C GLU A 171 -12.86 -2.31 5.09
N ARG A 172 -11.78 -2.29 4.29
CA ARG A 172 -10.39 -2.31 4.76
C ARG A 172 -9.52 -1.30 4.01
N VAL A 173 -8.51 -0.78 4.69
CA VAL A 173 -7.45 0.04 4.07
C VAL A 173 -6.10 -0.50 4.52
N LEU A 174 -5.29 -0.95 3.56
CA LEU A 174 -3.93 -1.43 3.78
C LEU A 174 -2.95 -0.30 3.41
N ALA A 175 -2.43 0.37 4.43
CA ALA A 175 -1.43 1.41 4.26
C ALA A 175 0.00 0.85 4.24
N SER A 176 0.84 1.49 3.45
CA SER A 176 2.29 1.25 3.40
C SER A 176 2.95 1.63 4.73
N HIS A 177 2.57 2.77 5.32
CA HIS A 177 3.13 3.25 6.57
C HIS A 177 2.17 3.08 7.76
N GLY A 178 2.59 2.23 8.70
CA GLY A 178 1.89 1.96 9.95
C GLY A 178 0.92 0.77 9.90
N ALA A 179 -0.07 0.77 10.82
CA ALA A 179 -1.04 -0.31 10.95
C ALA A 179 -2.18 -0.19 9.92
N PRO A 180 -2.71 -1.30 9.38
CA PRO A 180 -3.87 -1.27 8.50
C PRO A 180 -5.17 -1.02 9.28
N VAL A 181 -6.20 -0.51 8.57
CA VAL A 181 -7.59 -0.50 9.06
C VAL A 181 -8.30 -1.74 8.54
N LEU A 182 -8.71 -2.63 9.44
CA LEU A 182 -9.27 -3.96 9.08
C LEU A 182 -10.80 -4.02 9.10
N VAL A 183 -11.45 -3.01 9.67
CA VAL A 183 -12.92 -2.90 9.73
C VAL A 183 -13.29 -1.43 9.63
N GLY A 184 -14.35 -1.12 8.89
CA GLY A 184 -14.87 0.25 8.78
C GLY A 184 -13.97 1.18 7.99
N GLY A 185 -13.26 0.67 6.97
CA GLY A 185 -12.32 1.45 6.17
C GLY A 185 -12.90 2.72 5.56
N GLY A 186 -14.15 2.70 5.09
CA GLY A 186 -14.83 3.90 4.59
C GLY A 186 -15.01 4.99 5.66
N VAL A 187 -15.38 4.61 6.89
CA VAL A 187 -15.49 5.54 8.02
C VAL A 187 -14.13 6.08 8.41
N ALA A 188 -13.09 5.24 8.43
CA ALA A 188 -11.73 5.68 8.73
C ALA A 188 -11.21 6.67 7.67
N LEU A 189 -11.53 6.44 6.40
CA LEU A 189 -11.19 7.35 5.31
C LEU A 189 -11.92 8.69 5.45
N GLU A 190 -13.24 8.68 5.68
CA GLU A 190 -14.03 9.90 5.89
C GLU A 190 -13.45 10.76 7.02
N LEU A 191 -13.18 10.13 8.17
CA LEU A 191 -12.55 10.81 9.31
C LEU A 191 -11.16 11.36 8.97
N ALA A 192 -10.36 10.66 8.16
CA ALA A 192 -9.05 11.14 7.74
C ALA A 192 -9.15 12.39 6.84
N LEU A 193 -10.12 12.43 5.94
CA LEU A 193 -10.34 13.53 5.01
C LEU A 193 -10.92 14.78 5.70
N ASP A 194 -11.74 14.60 6.73
CA ASP A 194 -12.36 15.71 7.47
C ASP A 194 -11.51 16.24 8.64
N ARG A 195 -10.43 15.55 9.01
CA ARG A 195 -9.45 16.07 9.97
C ARG A 195 -8.82 17.36 9.46
N VAL A 196 -9.03 18.43 10.21
CA VAL A 196 -8.26 19.68 10.06
C VAL A 196 -6.83 19.39 10.56
N PRO A 197 -5.78 19.69 9.77
CA PRO A 197 -4.40 19.55 10.23
C PRO A 197 -4.19 20.27 11.56
N ALA A 198 -3.41 19.67 12.46
CA ALA A 198 -2.97 20.38 13.66
C ALA A 198 -2.16 21.61 13.22
N ARG A 199 -2.50 22.77 13.76
CA ARG A 199 -1.80 24.04 13.47
C ARG A 199 -0.42 24.08 14.11
#